data_AF-A0A7C4R2Z8-F1
#
_entry.id   AF-A0A7C4R2Z8-F1
#
_cell.length_a   1.000
_cell.length_b   1.000
_cell.length_c   1.000
_cell.angle_alpha   90.00
_cell.angle_beta   90.00
_cell.angle_gamma   90.00
#
_symmetry.space_group_name_H-M   'P 1'
#
loop_
_entity.id
_entity.type
_entity.pdbx_description
1 polymer ?
#
loop_
_entity_poly.entity_id
_entity_poly.type
_entity_poly.pdbx_seq_one_letter_code
_entity_poly.pdbx_strand_id
1 'polypeptide(L)'
;IARVAARAQAQGRRPRVFFQIGVDPVVSAGRGTFLHELIETAGGENAAGEAEGYPQYGAEHLVRLAPEVVVITTMTQGADFEAVRRAWGRFPNIPAVRDGRVHVVDAAVFNRPAPRLVDGLETLARLVHPAAASP
;
A
#
# COMPACT_ATOMS: atom_id res chain seq x y z
N ILE A 1 6.37 17.01 -1.70
CA ILE A 1 5.14 16.17 -1.72
C ILE A 1 4.34 16.37 -2.99
N ALA A 2 3.65 17.52 -3.16
CA ALA A 2 2.94 17.88 -4.41
C ALA A 2 3.86 17.77 -5.64
N ARG A 3 5.12 18.17 -5.53
CA ARG A 3 6.14 18.03 -6.59
C ARG A 3 6.50 16.57 -6.95
N VAL A 4 6.44 15.63 -6.00
CA VAL A 4 6.83 14.22 -6.19
C VAL A 4 5.68 13.45 -6.83
N ALA A 5 4.48 13.57 -6.26
CA ALA A 5 3.26 13.03 -6.86
C ALA A 5 3.02 13.64 -8.25
N ALA A 6 3.17 14.95 -8.42
CA ALA A 6 3.03 15.60 -9.72
C ALA A 6 4.11 15.18 -10.73
N ARG A 7 5.36 14.96 -10.32
CA ARG A 7 6.41 14.43 -11.22
C ARG A 7 6.12 12.99 -11.65
N ALA A 8 5.69 12.14 -10.73
CA ALA A 8 5.37 10.76 -11.06
C ALA A 8 4.11 10.64 -11.93
N GLN A 9 3.07 11.43 -11.63
CA GLN A 9 1.89 11.60 -12.49
C GLN A 9 2.28 12.15 -13.87
N ALA A 10 3.20 13.12 -13.95
CA ALA A 10 3.71 13.67 -15.22
C ALA A 10 4.55 12.67 -16.03
N GLN A 11 5.10 11.62 -15.40
CA GLN A 11 5.76 10.50 -16.08
C GLN A 11 4.78 9.39 -16.48
N GLY A 12 3.48 9.55 -16.20
CA GLY A 12 2.41 8.66 -16.65
C GLY A 12 2.35 7.29 -15.97
N ARG A 13 3.20 7.03 -14.94
CA ARG A 13 3.26 5.72 -14.29
C ARG A 13 2.64 5.77 -12.90
N ARG A 14 1.62 4.93 -12.67
CA ARG A 14 0.91 4.77 -11.41
C ARG A 14 1.09 3.34 -10.91
N PRO A 15 2.08 3.05 -10.04
CA PRO A 15 2.34 1.69 -9.57
C PRO A 15 1.12 1.11 -8.85
N ARG A 16 0.85 -0.18 -9.06
CA ARG A 16 -0.25 -0.89 -8.40
C ARG A 16 0.09 -1.15 -6.92
N VAL A 17 -0.66 -0.56 -6.01
CA VAL A 17 -0.44 -0.60 -4.57
C VAL A 17 -1.48 -1.49 -3.90
N PHE A 18 -1.03 -2.49 -3.14
CA PHE A 18 -1.88 -3.29 -2.27
C PHE A 18 -1.66 -2.88 -0.82
N PHE A 19 -2.71 -2.36 -0.17
CA PHE A 19 -2.63 -1.89 1.21
C PHE A 19 -3.27 -2.93 2.13
N GLN A 20 -2.47 -3.76 2.77
CA GLN A 20 -2.94 -4.80 3.68
C GLN A 20 -3.22 -4.20 5.06
N ILE A 21 -4.42 -4.47 5.59
CA ILE A 21 -4.87 -4.05 6.93
C ILE A 21 -5.23 -5.23 7.85
N GLY A 22 -5.53 -6.40 7.28
CA GLY A 22 -5.84 -7.64 8.00
C GLY A 22 -4.82 -8.73 7.71
N VAL A 23 -4.58 -9.61 8.68
CA VAL A 23 -3.56 -10.67 8.60
C VAL A 23 -4.20 -12.02 8.26
N ASP A 24 -5.19 -12.43 9.04
CA ASP A 24 -5.96 -13.66 8.83
C ASP A 24 -7.43 -13.38 9.18
N PRO A 25 -8.31 -13.16 8.18
CA PRO A 25 -8.03 -13.18 6.75
C PRO A 25 -7.18 -11.99 6.26
N VAL A 26 -6.55 -12.12 5.09
CA VAL A 26 -5.89 -10.99 4.41
C VAL A 26 -6.97 -10.02 3.93
N VAL A 27 -6.98 -8.81 4.49
CA VAL A 27 -7.94 -7.75 4.14
C VAL A 27 -7.19 -6.56 3.55
N SER A 28 -7.74 -5.96 2.50
CA SER A 28 -7.26 -4.68 1.95
C SER A 28 -8.38 -3.63 1.93
N ALA A 29 -8.04 -2.41 1.51
CA ALA A 29 -8.96 -1.29 1.44
C ALA A 29 -9.29 -1.01 -0.03
N GLY A 30 -10.52 -1.28 -0.42
CA GLY A 30 -11.06 -1.03 -1.75
C GLY A 30 -11.64 0.37 -1.90
N ARG A 31 -12.41 0.58 -2.97
CA ARG A 31 -13.10 1.85 -3.28
C ARG A 31 -14.04 2.28 -2.15
N GLY A 32 -14.20 3.60 -2.00
CA GLY A 32 -15.02 4.19 -0.93
C GLY A 32 -14.34 4.22 0.44
N THR A 33 -13.10 3.74 0.55
CA THR A 33 -12.30 3.84 1.76
C THR A 33 -11.38 5.05 1.71
N PHE A 34 -11.03 5.57 2.89
CA PHE A 34 -10.02 6.64 2.99
C PHE A 34 -8.65 6.23 2.42
N LEU A 35 -8.25 4.97 2.59
CA LEU A 35 -6.98 4.46 2.07
C LEU A 35 -6.95 4.41 0.54
N HIS A 36 -8.09 4.15 -0.11
CA HIS A 36 -8.18 4.26 -1.57
C HIS A 36 -7.87 5.68 -2.04
N GLU A 37 -8.53 6.69 -1.47
CA GLU A 37 -8.28 8.10 -1.81
C GLU A 37 -6.81 8.49 -1.58
N LEU A 38 -6.21 7.99 -0.50
CA LEU A 38 -4.82 8.27 -0.16
C LEU A 38 -3.83 7.66 -1.16
N ILE A 39 -4.07 6.41 -1.61
CA ILE A 39 -3.26 5.74 -2.64
C ILE A 39 -3.35 6.49 -3.97
N GLU A 40 -4.56 6.84 -4.39
CA GLU A 40 -4.81 7.55 -5.65
C GLU A 40 -4.14 8.93 -5.62
N THR A 41 -4.27 9.66 -4.50
CA THR A 41 -3.65 10.97 -4.29
C THR A 41 -2.12 10.89 -4.23
N ALA A 42 -1.56 9.80 -3.69
CA ALA A 42 -0.11 9.53 -3.71
C ALA A 42 0.43 9.22 -5.12
N GLY A 43 -0.45 9.10 -6.12
CA GLY A 43 -0.08 8.75 -7.49
C GLY A 43 0.15 7.26 -7.71
N GLY A 44 -0.36 6.39 -6.83
CA GLY A 44 -0.48 4.96 -7.07
C GLY A 44 -1.82 4.63 -7.74
N GLU A 45 -1.97 3.36 -8.14
CA GLU A 45 -3.25 2.73 -8.50
C GLU A 45 -3.60 1.74 -7.39
N ASN A 46 -4.81 1.81 -6.82
CA ASN A 46 -5.22 0.85 -5.80
C ASN A 46 -5.49 -0.54 -6.41
N ALA A 47 -4.65 -1.53 -6.08
CA ALA A 47 -4.82 -2.91 -6.52
C ALA A 47 -6.13 -3.55 -6.02
N ALA A 48 -6.70 -3.05 -4.92
CA ALA A 48 -8.00 -3.48 -4.40
C ALA A 48 -9.17 -2.60 -4.89
N GLY A 49 -8.91 -1.62 -5.76
CA GLY A 49 -9.85 -0.55 -6.13
C GLY A 49 -11.08 -0.99 -6.91
N GLU A 50 -11.09 -2.20 -7.48
CA GLU A 50 -12.28 -2.76 -8.15
C GLU A 50 -13.40 -3.10 -7.15
N ALA A 51 -13.05 -3.54 -5.94
CA ALA A 51 -13.98 -3.90 -4.89
C ALA A 51 -14.26 -2.73 -3.94
N GLU A 52 -15.42 -2.74 -3.27
CA GLU A 52 -15.81 -1.70 -2.31
C GLU A 52 -15.50 -2.09 -0.86
N GLY A 53 -15.23 -1.11 -0.01
CA GLY A 53 -15.04 -1.31 1.42
C GLY A 53 -13.75 -2.09 1.72
N TYR A 54 -13.85 -3.15 2.52
CA TYR A 54 -12.70 -3.90 3.04
C TYR A 54 -12.71 -5.37 2.58
N PRO A 55 -12.41 -5.65 1.29
CA PRO A 55 -12.44 -6.99 0.73
C PRO A 55 -11.35 -7.92 1.28
N GLN A 56 -11.66 -9.22 1.30
CA GLN A 56 -10.74 -10.30 1.66
C GLN A 56 -10.09 -10.91 0.43
N TYR A 57 -8.82 -11.30 0.56
CA TYR A 57 -8.03 -11.88 -0.54
C TYR A 57 -7.43 -13.22 -0.15
N GLY A 58 -7.63 -14.22 -1.01
CA GLY A 58 -6.88 -15.48 -0.98
C GLY A 58 -5.58 -15.38 -1.77
N ALA A 59 -4.69 -16.35 -1.57
CA ALA A 59 -3.37 -16.44 -2.20
C ALA A 59 -3.41 -16.24 -3.73
N GLU A 60 -4.28 -16.98 -4.44
CA GLU A 60 -4.38 -16.88 -5.90
C GLU A 60 -4.81 -15.49 -6.37
N HIS A 61 -5.68 -14.83 -5.62
CA HIS A 61 -6.14 -13.50 -5.95
C HIS A 61 -5.01 -12.48 -5.79
N LEU A 62 -4.18 -12.60 -4.74
CA LEU A 62 -3.01 -11.75 -4.55
C LEU A 62 -2.01 -11.88 -5.72
N VAL A 63 -1.82 -13.10 -6.23
CA VAL A 63 -0.97 -13.34 -7.41
C VAL A 63 -1.54 -12.65 -8.65
N ARG A 64 -2.86 -12.76 -8.89
CA ARG A 64 -3.53 -12.10 -10.04
C ARG A 64 -3.54 -10.58 -9.92
N LEU A 65 -3.67 -10.05 -8.71
CA LEU A 65 -3.57 -8.61 -8.46
C LEU A 65 -2.20 -8.06 -8.82
N ALA A 66 -1.14 -8.89 -8.80
CA ALA A 66 0.22 -8.54 -9.19
C ALA A 66 0.66 -7.14 -8.70
N PRO A 67 0.53 -6.83 -7.38
CA PRO A 67 0.90 -5.53 -6.87
C PRO A 67 2.40 -5.26 -7.06
N GLU A 68 2.72 -4.02 -7.41
CA GLU A 68 4.09 -3.51 -7.52
C GLU A 68 4.61 -2.95 -6.19
N VAL A 69 3.71 -2.60 -5.28
CA VAL A 69 4.01 -2.14 -3.93
C VAL A 69 3.03 -2.79 -2.96
N VAL A 70 3.54 -3.36 -1.87
CA VAL A 70 2.72 -3.81 -0.75
C VAL A 70 3.01 -2.92 0.46
N VAL A 71 1.95 -2.37 1.04
CA VAL A 71 2.02 -1.60 2.28
C VAL A 71 1.24 -2.35 3.34
N ILE A 72 1.91 -2.71 4.42
CA ILE A 72 1.36 -3.46 5.53
C ILE A 72 1.19 -2.50 6.69
N THR A 73 -0.05 -2.27 7.09
CA THR A 73 -0.38 -1.78 8.42
C THR A 73 -1.32 -2.80 9.05
N THR A 74 -1.41 -2.89 10.36
CA THR A 74 -2.51 -3.65 10.96
C THR A 74 -3.02 -2.93 12.17
N MET A 75 -4.35 -2.91 12.28
CA MET A 75 -5.07 -2.40 13.45
C MET A 75 -5.09 -3.44 14.58
N THR A 76 -4.57 -4.66 14.35
CA THR A 76 -4.51 -5.74 15.34
C THR A 76 -3.40 -5.48 16.35
N GLN A 77 -3.78 -5.23 17.60
CA GLN A 77 -2.81 -5.14 18.70
C GLN A 77 -2.02 -6.45 18.84
N GLY A 78 -0.69 -6.34 18.94
CA GLY A 78 0.21 -7.48 19.16
C GLY A 78 0.57 -8.29 17.91
N ALA A 79 0.17 -7.87 16.71
CA ALA A 79 0.60 -8.53 15.48
C ALA A 79 2.11 -8.36 15.21
N ASP A 80 2.79 -9.45 14.88
CA ASP A 80 4.17 -9.40 14.36
C ASP A 80 4.14 -8.96 12.90
N PHE A 81 4.29 -7.65 12.66
CA PHE A 81 4.32 -7.07 11.31
C PHE A 81 5.41 -7.68 10.42
N GLU A 82 6.54 -8.05 11.01
CA GLU A 82 7.62 -8.71 10.28
C GLU A 82 7.24 -10.15 9.92
N ALA A 83 6.44 -10.85 10.72
CA ALA A 83 5.86 -12.14 10.31
C ALA A 83 4.95 -12.00 9.09
N VAL A 84 4.12 -10.95 9.05
CA VAL A 84 3.26 -10.68 7.88
C VAL A 84 4.12 -10.40 6.65
N ARG A 85 5.16 -9.58 6.79
CA ARG A 85 6.13 -9.30 5.72
C ARG A 85 6.84 -10.58 5.25
N ARG A 86 7.26 -11.45 6.18
CA ARG A 86 7.86 -12.76 5.84
C ARG A 86 6.88 -13.68 5.12
N ALA A 87 5.59 -13.63 5.45
CA ALA A 87 4.56 -14.44 4.80
C ALA A 87 4.40 -14.09 3.31
N TRP A 88 4.60 -12.82 2.92
CA TRP A 88 4.64 -12.42 1.51
C TRP A 88 5.76 -13.10 0.72
N GLY A 89 6.85 -13.51 1.37
CA GLY A 89 7.93 -14.29 0.76
C GLY A 89 7.48 -15.63 0.14
N ARG A 90 6.29 -16.13 0.50
CA ARG A 90 5.68 -17.32 -0.11
C ARG A 90 5.16 -17.08 -1.53
N PHE A 91 5.11 -15.82 -1.98
CA PHE A 91 4.62 -15.42 -3.31
C PHE A 91 5.70 -14.72 -4.14
N PRO A 92 6.82 -15.41 -4.48
CA PRO A 92 7.98 -14.79 -5.13
C PRO A 92 7.68 -14.20 -6.52
N ASN A 93 6.60 -14.66 -7.17
CA ASN A 93 6.19 -14.17 -8.49
C ASN A 93 5.41 -12.84 -8.43
N ILE A 94 5.03 -12.36 -7.25
CA ILE A 94 4.40 -11.05 -7.10
C ILE A 94 5.47 -9.97 -7.29
N PRO A 95 5.24 -8.94 -8.14
CA PRO A 95 6.25 -7.93 -8.44
C PRO A 95 6.81 -7.23 -7.20
N ALA A 96 5.95 -6.86 -6.25
CA ALA A 96 6.37 -6.26 -4.98
C ALA A 96 7.32 -7.16 -4.17
N VAL A 97 7.14 -8.48 -4.19
CA VAL A 97 8.00 -9.42 -3.47
C VAL A 97 9.34 -9.55 -4.17
N ARG A 98 9.31 -9.79 -5.49
CA ARG A 98 10.49 -9.91 -6.34
C ARG A 98 11.39 -8.68 -6.24
N ASP A 99 10.79 -7.50 -6.25
CA ASP A 99 11.49 -6.21 -6.30
C ASP A 99 11.78 -5.64 -4.90
N GLY A 100 11.46 -6.39 -3.82
CA GLY A 100 11.72 -5.98 -2.44
C GLY A 100 10.88 -4.81 -1.94
N ARG A 101 9.70 -4.59 -2.54
CA ARG A 101 8.76 -3.47 -2.27
C ARG A 101 7.59 -3.87 -1.37
N VAL A 102 7.89 -4.65 -0.32
CA VAL A 102 6.95 -5.00 0.75
C VAL A 102 7.33 -4.25 2.00
N HIS A 103 6.51 -3.27 2.38
CA HIS A 103 6.82 -2.29 3.41
C HIS A 103 5.87 -2.41 4.60
N VAL A 104 6.41 -2.39 5.81
CA VAL A 104 5.64 -2.24 7.04
C VAL A 104 5.60 -0.75 7.39
N VAL A 105 4.40 -0.23 7.66
CA VAL A 105 4.21 1.15 8.10
C VAL A 105 3.45 1.17 9.42
N ASP A 106 3.87 2.05 10.32
CA ASP A 106 3.27 2.18 11.64
C ASP A 106 1.81 2.66 11.53
N ALA A 107 0.89 1.88 12.09
CA ALA A 107 -0.53 2.19 12.18
C ALA A 107 -0.82 3.52 12.90
N ALA A 108 0.07 3.95 13.81
CA ALA A 108 -0.04 5.23 14.51
C ALA A 108 0.01 6.44 13.56
N VAL A 109 0.55 6.28 12.34
CA VAL A 109 0.52 7.31 11.29
C VAL A 109 -0.91 7.49 10.73
N PHE A 110 -1.74 6.46 10.76
CA PHE A 110 -3.06 6.45 10.09
C PHE A 110 -4.27 6.58 11.03
N ASN A 111 -4.07 6.59 12.36
CA ASN A 111 -5.17 6.37 13.34
C ASN A 111 -5.64 7.62 14.14
N ARG A 112 -5.34 8.86 13.71
CA ARG A 112 -5.81 10.08 14.40
C ARG A 112 -6.22 11.20 13.43
N PRO A 113 -7.28 11.97 13.72
CA PRO A 113 -7.74 13.02 12.81
C PRO A 113 -6.80 14.23 12.84
N ALA A 114 -6.30 14.59 11.66
CA ALA A 114 -6.02 15.96 11.20
C ALA A 114 -4.60 16.57 11.18
N PRO A 115 -3.51 16.02 11.76
CA PRO A 115 -2.15 16.43 11.33
C PRO A 115 -1.44 15.39 10.43
N ARG A 116 -1.69 14.09 10.65
CA ARG A 116 -0.89 13.00 10.07
C ARG A 116 -1.36 12.51 8.70
N LEU A 117 -2.42 13.11 8.16
CA LEU A 117 -2.91 12.82 6.82
C LEU A 117 -1.85 13.15 5.76
N VAL A 118 -1.15 14.27 5.99
CA VAL A 118 -0.01 14.70 5.19
C VAL A 118 1.13 13.71 5.35
N ASP A 119 1.45 13.29 6.57
CA ASP A 119 2.52 12.31 6.85
C ASP A 119 2.27 10.94 6.19
N GLY A 120 1.02 10.47 6.23
CA GLY A 120 0.58 9.24 5.58
C GLY A 120 0.67 9.32 4.06
N LEU A 121 0.19 10.44 3.49
CA LEU A 121 0.30 10.74 2.06
C LEU A 121 1.77 10.82 1.62
N GLU A 122 2.61 11.50 2.39
CA GLU A 122 4.03 11.62 2.13
C GLU A 122 4.74 10.27 2.15
N THR A 123 4.45 9.46 3.16
CA THR A 123 5.03 8.13 3.31
C THR A 123 4.63 7.26 2.12
N LEU A 124 3.35 7.25 1.74
CA LEU A 124 2.91 6.55 0.54
C LEU A 124 3.58 7.08 -0.72
N ALA A 125 3.63 8.39 -0.93
CA ALA A 125 4.27 8.96 -2.12
C ALA A 125 5.74 8.55 -2.24
N ARG A 126 6.49 8.48 -1.12
CA ARG A 126 7.87 8.00 -1.09
C ARG A 126 7.99 6.51 -1.43
N LEU A 127 7.12 5.66 -0.87
CA LEU A 127 7.13 4.22 -1.12
C LEU A 127 6.72 3.88 -2.55
N VAL A 128 5.73 4.60 -3.07
CA VAL A 128 5.22 4.42 -4.44
C VAL A 128 6.24 4.92 -5.46
N HIS A 129 6.93 6.04 -5.19
CA HIS A 129 7.85 6.70 -6.12
C HIS A 129 9.27 6.90 -5.55
N PRO A 130 10.05 5.84 -5.32
CA PRO A 130 11.37 5.94 -4.68
C PRO A 130 12.39 6.75 -5.50
N ALA A 131 12.32 6.71 -6.83
CA ALA A 131 13.25 7.43 -7.72
C ALA A 131 13.01 8.95 -7.80
N ALA A 132 11.82 9.43 -7.40
CA ALA A 132 11.49 10.85 -7.40
C ALA A 132 11.88 11.56 -6.09
N ALA A 133 12.45 10.83 -5.13
CA ALA A 133 12.85 11.32 -3.80
C ALA A 133 14.35 11.64 -3.68
N SER A 134 15.16 11.43 -4.72
CA SER A 134 16.55 11.88 -4.76
C SER A 134 16.67 13.37 -5.13
N PRO A 135 17.64 14.11 -4.55
CA PRO A 135 17.75 15.58 -4.63
C PRO A 135 17.89 16.15 -6.04
#